data_AF-A0A5D4U9T1-F1
#
_entry.id   AF-A0A5D4U9T1-F1
#
_cell.length_a   1.000
_cell.length_b   1.000
_cell.length_c   1.000
_cell.angle_alpha   90.00
_cell.angle_beta   90.00
_cell.angle_gamma   90.00
#
_symmetry.space_group_name_H-M   'P 1'
#
loop_
_entity.id
_entity.type
_entity.pdbx_description
1 polymer ?
#
loop_
_entity_poly.entity_id
_entity_poly.type
_entity_poly.pdbx_seq_one_letter_code
_entity_poly.pdbx_strand_id
1 'polypeptide(L)'
;MKKLERYVHEITMDLPEDEKEELREEIFGHLQDHINELLIKAHSEEEAIHLAIGSFGNQDKLNRDLKRTFFPFYKPIRFVWSVLFVTAFAGLVSYSAMEYYHPEFDNGLPLYSVVAGMFLITLIAGTAEGIYEALISQYNSKWLLNPWLFFLVPTLLYGAIQTVLLYQHPEQYQDSLWLDLYAFPIGAAAYIISRQLFNVIFLKNKNNNHKRNTVN
;
A
#
# COMPACT_ATOMS: atom_id res chain seq x y z
N MET A 1 5.04 -37.18 6.00
CA MET A 1 5.65 -36.19 5.07
C MET A 1 4.71 -35.24 4.31
N LYS A 2 3.71 -35.68 3.53
CA LYS A 2 2.85 -34.76 2.72
C LYS A 2 2.17 -33.60 3.50
N LYS A 3 1.84 -33.82 4.78
CA LYS A 3 1.28 -32.80 5.68
C LYS A 3 2.30 -31.68 5.98
N LEU A 4 3.57 -32.03 6.15
CA LEU A 4 4.66 -31.10 6.40
C LEU A 4 4.92 -30.23 5.16
N GLU A 5 5.07 -30.84 3.99
CA GLU A 5 5.28 -30.11 2.73
C GLU A 5 4.17 -29.09 2.46
N ARG A 6 2.91 -29.48 2.72
CA ARG A 6 1.76 -28.58 2.59
C ARG A 6 1.84 -27.42 3.58
N TYR A 7 2.18 -27.70 4.84
CA TYR A 7 2.32 -26.67 5.88
C TYR A 7 3.40 -25.64 5.52
N VAL A 8 4.59 -26.10 5.11
CA VAL A 8 5.68 -25.20 4.69
C VAL A 8 5.30 -24.43 3.43
N HIS A 9 4.63 -25.08 2.47
CA HIS A 9 4.12 -24.40 1.29
C HIS A 9 3.12 -23.30 1.65
N GLU A 10 2.16 -23.55 2.54
CA GLU A 10 1.17 -22.55 2.96
C GLU A 10 1.80 -21.37 3.73
N ILE A 11 2.88 -21.60 4.47
CA ILE A 11 3.65 -20.55 5.14
C ILE A 11 4.35 -19.64 4.11
N THR A 12 4.94 -20.22 3.06
CA THR A 12 5.83 -19.53 2.11
C THR A 12 5.16 -19.12 0.80
N MET A 13 3.91 -19.55 0.55
CA MET A 13 3.22 -19.42 -0.75
C MET A 13 3.22 -18.00 -1.32
N ASP A 14 3.14 -17.00 -0.44
CA ASP A 14 2.96 -15.61 -0.79
C ASP A 14 4.23 -14.76 -0.59
N LEU A 15 5.39 -15.40 -0.50
CA LEU A 15 6.70 -14.73 -0.44
C LEU A 15 7.25 -14.48 -1.86
N PRO A 16 8.14 -13.48 -2.04
CA PRO A 16 8.87 -13.27 -3.28
C PRO A 16 9.65 -14.53 -3.71
N GLU A 17 9.66 -14.87 -5.00
CA GLU A 17 10.22 -16.13 -5.53
C GLU A 17 11.73 -16.30 -5.25
N ASP A 18 12.47 -15.20 -5.14
CA ASP A 18 13.90 -15.16 -4.84
C ASP A 18 14.24 -15.61 -3.40
N GLU A 19 13.38 -15.29 -2.42
CA GLU A 19 13.59 -15.67 -1.01
C GLU A 19 12.73 -16.88 -0.59
N LYS A 20 11.75 -17.24 -1.41
CA LYS A 20 10.76 -18.29 -1.11
C LYS A 20 11.38 -19.68 -1.03
N GLU A 21 12.26 -20.05 -1.97
CA GLU A 21 12.80 -21.41 -2.02
C GLU A 21 13.85 -21.64 -0.92
N GLU A 22 14.73 -20.66 -0.67
CA GLU A 22 15.72 -20.73 0.41
C GLU A 22 15.06 -20.83 1.79
N LEU A 23 14.07 -19.97 2.07
CA LEU A 23 13.34 -20.00 3.33
C LEU A 23 12.49 -21.27 3.48
N ARG A 24 11.92 -21.76 2.37
CA ARG A 24 11.17 -23.02 2.36
C ARG A 24 12.07 -24.19 2.75
N GLU A 25 13.27 -24.26 2.20
CA GLU A 25 14.25 -25.29 2.55
C GLU A 25 14.68 -25.18 4.02
N GLU A 26 14.93 -23.97 4.52
CA GLU A 26 15.31 -23.72 5.92
C GLU A 26 14.20 -24.15 6.90
N ILE A 27 12.96 -23.69 6.68
CA ILE A 27 11.80 -24.05 7.52
C ILE A 27 11.53 -25.55 7.47
N PHE A 28 11.63 -26.15 6.28
CA PHE A 28 11.45 -27.59 6.13
C PHE A 28 12.53 -28.37 6.88
N GLY A 29 13.79 -27.95 6.80
CA GLY A 29 14.91 -28.53 7.54
C GLY A 29 14.69 -28.50 9.04
N HIS A 30 14.33 -27.34 9.61
CA HIS A 30 14.06 -27.20 11.04
C HIS A 30 12.90 -28.06 11.53
N LEU A 31 11.82 -28.14 10.76
CA LEU A 31 10.69 -29.00 11.11
C LEU A 31 11.08 -30.48 11.02
N GLN A 32 11.90 -30.85 10.05
CA GLN A 32 12.38 -32.22 9.90
C GLN A 32 13.29 -32.63 11.04
N ASP A 33 14.20 -31.75 11.48
CA ASP A 33 15.03 -31.96 12.66
C ASP A 33 14.18 -32.16 13.91
N HIS A 34 13.16 -31.32 14.11
CA HIS A 34 12.23 -31.43 15.23
C HIS A 34 11.43 -32.74 15.20
N ILE A 35 11.00 -33.19 14.02
CA ILE A 35 10.33 -34.49 13.85
C ILE A 35 11.28 -35.63 14.23
N ASN A 36 12.53 -35.58 13.78
CA ASN A 36 13.53 -36.59 14.11
C ASN A 36 13.77 -36.68 15.63
N GLU A 37 13.84 -35.55 16.33
CA GLU A 37 13.94 -35.54 17.79
C GLU A 37 12.74 -36.20 18.48
N LEU A 38 11.53 -35.99 17.97
CA LEU A 38 10.30 -36.60 18.51
C LEU A 38 10.23 -38.10 18.21
N LEU A 39 10.70 -38.53 17.05
CA LEU A 39 10.84 -39.96 16.72
C LEU A 39 11.82 -40.67 17.66
N ILE A 40 12.95 -40.03 18.00
CA ILE A 40 13.92 -40.56 18.99
C ILE A 40 13.28 -40.68 20.38
N LYS A 41 12.34 -39.79 20.72
CA LYS A 41 11.53 -39.84 21.96
C LYS A 41 10.39 -40.87 21.91
N ALA A 42 10.41 -41.78 20.94
CA ALA A 42 9.45 -42.88 20.76
C ALA A 42 8.02 -42.44 20.43
N HIS A 43 7.83 -41.23 19.86
CA HIS A 43 6.56 -40.87 19.25
C HIS A 43 6.38 -41.56 17.89
N SER A 44 5.13 -41.81 17.51
CA SER A 44 4.82 -42.27 16.15
C SER A 44 5.10 -41.16 15.13
N GLU A 45 5.39 -41.50 13.87
CA GLU A 45 5.67 -40.49 12.82
C GLU A 45 4.54 -39.47 12.68
N GLU A 46 3.29 -39.93 12.75
CA GLU A 46 2.13 -39.05 12.57
C GLU A 46 1.92 -38.10 13.76
N GLU A 47 2.21 -38.57 14.98
CA GLU A 47 2.19 -37.77 16.19
C GLU A 47 3.36 -36.78 16.23
N ALA A 48 4.55 -37.20 15.81
CA ALA A 48 5.74 -36.35 15.70
C ALA A 48 5.51 -35.19 14.73
N ILE A 49 4.91 -35.45 13.55
CA ILE A 49 4.55 -34.40 12.60
C ILE A 49 3.54 -33.41 13.21
N HIS A 50 2.51 -33.91 13.90
CA HIS A 50 1.49 -33.06 14.50
C HIS A 50 2.08 -32.17 15.61
N LEU A 51 2.92 -32.74 16.48
CA LEU A 51 3.60 -32.01 17.55
C LEU A 51 4.57 -30.96 16.99
N ALA A 52 5.39 -31.33 16.01
CA ALA A 52 6.32 -30.39 15.38
C ALA A 52 5.60 -29.19 14.75
N ILE A 53 4.53 -29.42 13.98
CA ILE A 53 3.70 -28.35 13.40
C ILE A 53 3.03 -27.52 14.50
N GLY A 54 2.51 -28.16 15.54
CA GLY A 54 1.87 -27.49 16.68
C GLY A 54 2.84 -26.57 17.44
N SER A 55 4.08 -27.00 17.62
CA SER A 55 5.15 -26.22 18.26
C SER A 55 5.64 -25.06 17.39
N PHE A 56 5.66 -25.24 16.06
CA PHE A 56 6.04 -24.19 15.11
C PHE A 56 4.96 -23.10 14.99
N GLY A 57 3.69 -23.49 15.12
CA GLY A 57 2.56 -22.59 15.31
C GLY A 57 1.61 -22.51 14.12
N ASN A 58 0.73 -21.51 14.13
CA ASN A 58 -0.31 -21.37 13.12
C ASN A 58 0.25 -20.81 11.80
N GLN A 59 0.08 -21.56 10.70
CA GLN A 59 0.54 -21.21 9.36
C GLN A 59 0.07 -19.85 8.85
N ASP A 60 -1.18 -19.44 9.11
CA ASP A 60 -1.72 -18.15 8.65
C ASP A 60 -1.06 -16.99 9.41
N LYS A 61 -0.83 -17.18 10.71
CA LYS A 61 -0.11 -16.20 11.52
C LYS A 61 1.34 -16.09 11.05
N LEU A 62 2.00 -17.21 10.81
CA LEU A 62 3.41 -17.25 10.40
C LEU A 62 3.61 -16.65 9.00
N ASN A 63 2.75 -16.99 8.03
CA ASN A 63 2.75 -16.38 6.70
C ASN A 63 2.59 -14.85 6.78
N ARG A 64 1.65 -14.36 7.61
CA ARG A 64 1.44 -12.92 7.78
C ARG A 64 2.65 -12.24 8.41
N ASP A 65 3.24 -12.85 9.43
CA ASP A 65 4.39 -12.28 10.13
C ASP A 65 5.63 -12.30 9.23
N LEU A 66 5.85 -13.37 8.45
CA LEU A 66 6.89 -13.45 7.42
C LEU A 66 6.68 -12.40 6.32
N LYS A 67 5.47 -12.24 5.78
CA LYS A 67 5.17 -11.14 4.83
C LYS A 67 5.53 -9.79 5.42
N ARG A 68 5.23 -9.54 6.69
CA ARG A 68 5.54 -8.27 7.33
C ARG A 68 7.05 -8.05 7.44
N THR A 69 7.82 -9.12 7.65
CA THR A 69 9.28 -9.11 7.70
C THR A 69 9.90 -8.93 6.33
N PHE A 70 9.37 -9.59 5.28
CA PHE A 70 9.86 -9.56 3.89
C PHE A 70 9.32 -8.39 3.06
N PHE A 71 8.28 -7.71 3.53
CA PHE A 71 7.89 -6.39 3.04
C PHE A 71 8.33 -5.25 3.99
N PRO A 72 9.61 -5.14 4.42
CA PRO A 72 10.06 -3.98 5.19
C PRO A 72 9.97 -2.70 4.34
N PHE A 73 9.98 -2.86 3.01
CA PHE A 73 9.77 -1.82 2.02
C PHE A 73 8.30 -1.51 1.71
N TYR A 74 7.30 -2.07 2.41
CA TYR A 74 5.90 -1.82 2.09
C TYR A 74 5.53 -0.33 2.12
N LYS A 75 6.05 0.41 3.11
CA LYS A 75 5.81 1.85 3.26
C LYS A 75 6.42 2.64 2.11
N PRO A 76 7.72 2.51 1.81
CA PRO A 76 8.32 3.23 0.69
C PRO A 76 7.73 2.80 -0.66
N ILE A 77 7.42 1.51 -0.87
CA ILE A 77 6.80 1.06 -2.12
C ILE A 77 5.40 1.66 -2.29
N ARG A 78 4.56 1.65 -1.23
CA ARG A 78 3.25 2.30 -1.25
C ARG A 78 3.37 3.80 -1.52
N PHE A 79 4.39 4.44 -0.94
CA PHE A 79 4.66 5.85 -1.17
C PHE A 79 5.03 6.12 -2.64
N VAL A 80 6.01 5.39 -3.20
CA VAL A 80 6.41 5.51 -4.61
C VAL A 80 5.23 5.25 -5.54
N TRP A 81 4.46 4.19 -5.30
CA TRP A 81 3.23 3.91 -6.03
C TRP A 81 2.26 5.10 -6.01
N SER A 82 2.06 5.70 -4.83
CA SER A 82 1.15 6.83 -4.66
C SER A 82 1.63 8.08 -5.40
N VAL A 83 2.94 8.37 -5.36
CA VAL A 83 3.55 9.48 -6.10
C VAL A 83 3.40 9.29 -7.61
N LEU A 84 3.72 8.10 -8.13
CA LEU A 84 3.58 7.78 -9.55
C LEU A 84 2.12 7.90 -10.02
N PHE A 85 1.20 7.37 -9.22
CA PHE A 85 -0.24 7.45 -9.51
C PHE A 85 -0.72 8.90 -9.55
N VAL A 86 -0.39 9.72 -8.56
CA VAL A 86 -0.82 11.12 -8.51
C VAL A 86 -0.20 11.92 -9.65
N THR A 87 1.07 11.66 -9.99
CA THR A 87 1.74 12.30 -11.13
C THR A 87 1.04 11.97 -12.45
N ALA A 88 0.75 10.69 -12.70
CA ALA A 88 0.03 10.25 -13.89
C ALA A 88 -1.40 10.83 -13.93
N PHE A 89 -2.09 10.83 -12.79
CA PHE A 89 -3.43 11.40 -12.66
C PHE A 89 -3.44 12.91 -12.92
N ALA A 90 -2.51 13.66 -12.33
CA ALA A 90 -2.38 15.10 -12.56
C ALA A 90 -2.05 15.42 -14.03
N GLY A 91 -1.16 14.64 -14.66
CA GLY A 91 -0.87 14.78 -16.08
C GLY A 91 -2.10 14.52 -16.96
N LEU A 92 -2.87 13.46 -16.67
CA LEU A 92 -4.10 13.16 -17.40
C LEU A 92 -5.18 14.24 -17.22
N VAL A 93 -5.36 14.75 -16.00
CA VAL A 93 -6.31 15.82 -15.72
C VAL A 93 -5.89 17.11 -16.43
N SER A 94 -4.60 17.47 -16.35
CA SER A 94 -4.05 18.66 -17.02
C SER A 94 -4.22 18.58 -18.54
N TYR A 95 -3.85 17.45 -19.15
CA TYR A 95 -4.05 17.21 -20.58
C TYR A 95 -5.54 17.30 -20.97
N SER A 96 -6.41 16.60 -20.23
CA SER A 96 -7.85 16.56 -20.54
C SER A 96 -8.52 17.93 -20.40
N ALA A 97 -8.10 18.71 -19.39
CA ALA A 97 -8.60 20.07 -19.19
C ALA A 97 -8.13 20.98 -20.33
N MET A 98 -6.84 20.95 -20.66
CA MET A 98 -6.30 21.81 -21.71
C MET A 98 -6.89 21.47 -23.07
N GLU A 99 -7.07 20.18 -23.39
CA GLU A 99 -7.72 19.75 -24.63
C GLU A 99 -9.18 20.20 -24.73
N TYR A 100 -9.89 20.26 -23.61
CA TYR A 100 -11.29 20.69 -23.57
C TYR A 100 -11.45 22.22 -23.72
N TYR A 101 -10.60 23.00 -23.05
CA TYR A 101 -10.69 24.46 -23.03
C TYR A 101 -9.92 25.13 -24.17
N HIS A 102 -8.78 24.55 -24.59
CA HIS A 102 -7.89 25.05 -25.64
C HIS A 102 -7.40 23.92 -26.57
N PRO A 103 -8.30 23.35 -27.40
CA PRO A 103 -7.91 22.37 -28.41
C PRO A 103 -6.96 22.94 -29.49
N GLU A 104 -6.86 24.26 -29.60
CA GLU A 104 -5.98 24.94 -30.56
C GLU A 104 -4.48 24.85 -30.21
N PHE A 105 -4.12 24.50 -28.97
CA PHE A 105 -2.73 24.42 -28.53
C PHE A 105 -2.15 23.01 -28.68
N ASP A 106 -0.81 22.93 -28.78
CA ASP A 106 -0.11 21.65 -28.61
C ASP A 106 -0.07 21.31 -27.11
N ASN A 107 -1.05 20.52 -26.69
CA ASN A 107 -1.28 20.14 -25.30
C ASN A 107 -0.35 19.01 -24.82
N GLY A 108 0.65 18.64 -25.63
CA GLY A 108 1.68 17.68 -25.24
C GLY A 108 2.41 18.12 -23.98
N LEU A 109 2.35 17.30 -22.93
CA LEU A 109 3.09 17.57 -21.69
C LEU A 109 4.57 17.25 -21.88
N PRO A 110 5.48 18.25 -21.82
CA PRO A 110 6.89 17.98 -22.00
C PRO A 110 7.43 17.22 -20.77
N LEU A 111 8.38 16.31 -21.02
CA LEU A 111 8.91 15.42 -20.00
C LEU A 111 9.46 16.16 -18.78
N TYR A 112 10.12 17.30 -18.99
CA TYR A 112 10.69 18.09 -17.88
C TYR A 112 9.60 18.59 -16.91
N SER A 113 8.43 18.98 -17.41
CA SER A 113 7.30 19.44 -16.58
C SER A 113 6.73 18.31 -15.76
N VAL A 114 6.60 17.11 -16.35
CA VAL A 114 6.12 15.91 -15.64
C VAL A 114 7.09 15.51 -14.53
N VAL A 115 8.40 15.51 -14.82
CA VAL A 115 9.43 15.18 -13.83
C VAL A 115 9.49 16.23 -12.71
N ALA A 116 9.38 17.52 -13.04
CA ALA A 116 9.32 18.59 -12.04
C ALA A 116 8.07 18.47 -11.15
N GLY A 117 6.90 18.18 -11.75
CA GLY A 117 5.66 17.92 -11.03
C GLY A 117 5.80 16.71 -10.10
N MET A 118 6.38 15.62 -10.58
CA MET A 118 6.66 14.43 -9.77
C MET A 118 7.57 14.76 -8.57
N PHE A 119 8.60 15.58 -8.77
CA PHE A 119 9.50 16.00 -7.69
C PHE A 119 8.76 16.85 -6.64
N LEU A 120 7.93 17.80 -7.06
CA LEU A 120 7.10 18.59 -6.14
C LEU A 120 6.12 17.72 -5.35
N ILE A 121 5.41 16.81 -6.03
CA ILE A 121 4.52 15.83 -5.38
C ILE A 121 5.31 14.99 -4.36
N THR A 122 6.51 14.54 -4.72
CA THR A 122 7.37 13.75 -3.82
C THR A 122 7.73 14.54 -2.56
N LEU A 123 8.12 15.81 -2.68
CA LEU A 123 8.45 16.65 -1.53
C LEU A 123 7.23 16.89 -0.64
N ILE A 124 6.10 17.28 -1.22
CA ILE A 124 4.88 17.60 -0.47
C ILE A 124 4.31 16.34 0.18
N ALA A 125 4.12 15.27 -0.59
CA ALA A 125 3.58 14.02 -0.06
C ALA A 125 4.56 13.39 0.92
N GLY A 126 5.87 13.41 0.66
CA GLY A 126 6.88 12.81 1.53
C GLY A 126 6.98 13.51 2.88
N THR A 127 6.94 14.85 2.89
CA THR A 127 6.89 15.63 4.14
C THR A 127 5.60 15.37 4.91
N ALA A 128 4.45 15.38 4.24
CA ALA A 128 3.17 15.08 4.85
C ALA A 128 3.13 13.65 5.43
N GLU A 129 3.72 12.68 4.73
CA GLU A 129 3.80 11.29 5.19
C GLU A 129 4.70 11.14 6.42
N GLY A 130 5.85 11.81 6.43
CA GLY A 130 6.75 11.83 7.59
C GLY A 130 6.07 12.42 8.83
N ILE A 131 5.34 13.53 8.67
CA ILE A 131 4.56 14.15 9.75
C ILE A 131 3.45 13.19 10.21
N TYR A 132 2.72 12.58 9.27
CA TYR A 132 1.65 11.64 9.56
C TYR A 132 2.14 10.45 10.40
N GLU A 133 3.27 9.85 10.03
CA GLU A 133 3.85 8.73 10.76
C GLU A 133 4.35 9.15 12.15
N ALA A 134 4.97 10.32 12.27
CA ALA A 134 5.40 10.87 13.56
C ALA A 134 4.20 11.07 14.51
N LEU A 135 3.10 11.63 14.00
CA LEU A 135 1.88 11.85 14.79
C LEU A 135 1.22 10.53 15.22
N ILE A 136 1.18 9.51 14.35
CA ILE A 136 0.68 8.18 14.72
C ILE A 136 1.54 7.56 15.83
N SER A 137 2.86 7.73 15.76
CA SER A 137 3.75 7.15 16.76
C SER A 137 3.57 7.77 18.15
N GLN A 138 3.13 9.03 18.21
CA GLN A 138 3.01 9.80 19.45
C GLN A 138 1.58 9.80 20.04
N TYR A 139 0.54 9.65 19.21
CA TYR A 139 -0.86 9.79 19.62
C TYR A 139 -1.68 8.53 19.35
N ASN A 140 -2.48 8.09 20.33
CA ASN A 140 -3.31 6.87 20.24
C ASN A 140 -4.73 7.10 19.68
N SER A 141 -5.08 8.32 19.26
CA SER A 141 -6.44 8.62 18.78
C SER A 141 -6.65 8.13 17.35
N LYS A 142 -7.31 6.97 17.20
CA LYS A 142 -7.63 6.38 15.89
C LYS A 142 -8.51 7.25 15.00
N TRP A 143 -9.31 8.14 15.60
CA TRP A 143 -10.22 9.01 14.85
C TRP A 143 -9.47 10.21 14.23
N LEU A 144 -8.64 10.92 15.01
CA LEU A 144 -7.89 12.08 14.53
C LEU A 144 -6.80 11.72 13.51
N LEU A 145 -6.33 10.46 13.54
CA LEU A 145 -5.25 9.97 12.69
C LEU A 145 -5.75 9.21 11.45
N ASN A 146 -7.01 9.39 11.06
CA ASN A 146 -7.52 8.88 9.79
C ASN A 146 -6.80 9.59 8.62
N PRO A 147 -6.23 8.87 7.63
CA PRO A 147 -5.59 9.48 6.46
C PRO A 147 -6.49 10.51 5.76
N TRP A 148 -7.79 10.26 5.66
CA TRP A 148 -8.72 11.21 5.05
C TRP A 148 -8.78 12.54 5.81
N LEU A 149 -8.81 12.50 7.14
CA LEU A 149 -8.83 13.73 7.92
C LEU A 149 -7.49 14.45 7.86
N PHE A 150 -6.38 13.72 7.97
CA PHE A 150 -5.06 14.31 7.97
C PHE A 150 -4.69 14.98 6.64
N PHE A 151 -4.86 14.27 5.51
CA PHE A 151 -4.45 14.79 4.20
C PHE A 151 -5.52 15.72 3.61
N LEU A 152 -6.80 15.40 3.74
CA LEU A 152 -7.85 16.09 2.99
C LEU A 152 -8.30 17.38 3.69
N VAL A 153 -8.46 17.40 5.02
CA VAL A 153 -8.99 18.58 5.74
C VAL A 153 -8.12 19.82 5.54
N PRO A 154 -6.78 19.79 5.72
CA PRO A 154 -5.95 20.98 5.49
C PRO A 154 -6.03 21.47 4.04
N THR A 155 -6.08 20.54 3.07
CA THR A 155 -6.17 20.90 1.66
C THR A 155 -7.54 21.44 1.24
N LEU A 156 -8.64 21.01 1.88
CA LEU A 156 -9.95 21.64 1.67
C LEU A 156 -10.03 23.03 2.28
N LEU A 157 -9.43 23.24 3.47
CA LEU A 157 -9.38 24.57 4.05
C LEU A 157 -8.60 25.52 3.14
N TYR A 158 -7.48 25.06 2.59
CA TYR A 158 -6.75 25.80 1.56
C TYR A 158 -7.64 26.07 0.34
N GLY A 159 -8.29 25.04 -0.22
CA GLY A 159 -9.19 25.18 -1.36
C GLY A 159 -10.34 26.16 -1.10
N ALA A 160 -10.93 26.16 0.10
CA ALA A 160 -12.00 27.08 0.48
C ALA A 160 -11.52 28.54 0.52
N ILE A 161 -10.29 28.78 0.99
CA ILE A 161 -9.68 30.12 0.94
C ILE A 161 -9.47 30.53 -0.53
N GLN A 162 -8.99 29.62 -1.37
CA GLN A 162 -8.81 29.85 -2.80
C GLN A 162 -10.15 30.13 -3.52
N THR A 163 -11.24 29.48 -3.12
CA THR A 163 -12.58 29.78 -3.65
C THR A 163 -13.00 31.23 -3.39
N VAL A 164 -12.65 31.81 -2.23
CA VAL A 164 -12.94 33.23 -1.95
C VAL A 164 -12.18 34.14 -2.92
N LEU A 165 -10.92 33.81 -3.23
CA LEU A 165 -10.11 34.55 -4.21
C LEU A 165 -10.67 34.45 -5.63
N LEU A 166 -11.18 33.26 -6.02
CA LEU A 166 -11.86 33.06 -7.29
C LEU A 166 -13.09 33.99 -7.44
N TYR A 167 -13.89 34.14 -6.37
CA TYR A 167 -15.05 35.03 -6.40
C TYR A 167 -14.68 36.52 -6.44
N GLN A 168 -13.54 36.90 -5.85
CA GLN A 168 -13.08 38.28 -5.84
C GLN A 168 -12.46 38.72 -7.18
N HIS A 169 -11.80 37.79 -7.88
CA HIS A 169 -11.09 38.06 -9.13
C HIS A 169 -11.37 37.00 -10.20
N PRO A 170 -12.64 36.82 -10.63
CA PRO A 170 -13.02 35.72 -11.53
C PRO A 170 -12.34 35.80 -12.91
N GLU A 171 -12.01 37.01 -13.38
CA GLU A 171 -11.29 37.25 -14.63
C GLU A 171 -9.89 36.63 -14.67
N GLN A 172 -9.25 36.38 -13.52
CA GLN A 172 -7.90 35.81 -13.44
C GLN A 172 -7.86 34.28 -13.62
N TYR A 173 -9.02 33.62 -13.58
CA TYR A 173 -9.12 32.16 -13.49
C TYR A 173 -10.02 31.55 -14.58
N GLN A 174 -10.20 32.28 -15.69
CA GLN A 174 -10.88 31.77 -16.88
C GLN A 174 -10.06 30.66 -17.54
N ASP A 175 -10.71 29.88 -18.40
CA ASP A 175 -10.07 28.89 -19.28
C ASP A 175 -9.17 27.87 -18.57
N SER A 176 -9.79 26.96 -17.80
CA SER A 176 -9.14 25.88 -17.03
C SER A 176 -8.30 26.28 -15.80
N LEU A 177 -7.83 27.53 -15.70
CA LEU A 177 -7.00 28.01 -14.58
C LEU A 177 -7.66 27.88 -13.21
N TRP A 178 -8.98 27.78 -13.16
CA TRP A 178 -9.71 27.49 -11.94
C TRP A 178 -9.37 26.11 -11.33
N LEU A 179 -8.93 25.13 -12.13
CA LEU A 179 -8.51 23.81 -11.65
C LEU A 179 -7.24 23.90 -10.80
N ASP A 180 -6.33 24.82 -11.13
CA ASP A 180 -5.06 25.00 -10.41
C ASP A 180 -5.29 25.45 -8.96
N LEU A 181 -6.34 26.24 -8.71
CA LEU A 181 -6.77 26.63 -7.35
C LEU A 181 -7.12 25.41 -6.47
N TYR A 182 -7.61 24.33 -7.09
CA TYR A 182 -8.02 23.11 -6.41
C TYR A 182 -7.03 21.94 -6.59
N ALA A 183 -5.85 22.19 -7.19
CA ALA A 183 -4.85 21.16 -7.44
C ALA A 183 -4.42 20.44 -6.15
N PHE A 184 -4.28 21.15 -5.03
CA PHE A 184 -3.95 20.56 -3.73
C PHE A 184 -5.04 19.60 -3.20
N PRO A 185 -6.31 20.02 -3.06
CA PRO A 185 -7.37 19.09 -2.64
C PRO A 185 -7.59 17.91 -3.59
N ILE A 186 -7.53 18.15 -4.91
CA ILE A 186 -7.65 17.09 -5.92
C ILE A 186 -6.48 16.10 -5.80
N GLY A 187 -5.26 16.60 -5.69
CA GLY A 187 -4.05 15.79 -5.50
C GLY A 187 -4.08 14.99 -4.19
N ALA A 188 -4.54 15.59 -3.09
CA ALA A 188 -4.68 14.89 -1.81
C ALA A 188 -5.73 13.77 -1.87
N ALA A 189 -6.87 14.00 -2.52
CA ALA A 189 -7.88 12.97 -2.74
C ALA A 189 -7.31 11.83 -3.60
N ALA A 190 -6.65 12.15 -4.72
CA ALA A 190 -5.99 11.16 -5.58
C ALA A 190 -4.92 10.35 -4.83
N TYR A 191 -4.13 11.01 -3.97
CA TYR A 191 -3.12 10.37 -3.14
C TYR A 191 -3.73 9.37 -2.15
N ILE A 192 -4.79 9.77 -1.43
CA ILE A 192 -5.49 8.86 -0.50
C ILE A 192 -6.11 7.67 -1.23
N ILE A 193 -6.76 7.91 -2.38
CA ILE A 193 -7.34 6.87 -3.22
C ILE A 193 -6.26 5.89 -3.67
N SER A 194 -5.11 6.39 -4.13
CA SER A 194 -3.99 5.54 -4.55
C SER A 194 -3.47 4.66 -3.43
N ARG A 195 -3.33 5.20 -2.22
CA ARG A 195 -2.95 4.43 -1.02
C ARG A 195 -3.94 3.31 -0.70
N GLN A 196 -5.23 3.58 -0.83
CA GLN A 196 -6.26 2.58 -0.60
C GLN A 196 -6.26 1.50 -1.68
N LEU A 197 -6.11 1.89 -2.95
CA LEU A 197 -5.96 0.96 -4.07
C LEU A 197 -4.73 0.07 -3.89
N PHE A 198 -3.59 0.62 -3.48
CA PHE A 198 -2.40 -0.16 -3.16
C PHE A 198 -2.68 -1.23 -2.11
N ASN A 199 -3.34 -0.86 -1.01
CA ASN A 199 -3.69 -1.83 0.03
C ASN A 199 -4.68 -2.90 -0.51
N VAL A 200 -5.62 -2.53 -1.39
CA VAL A 200 -6.56 -3.49 -1.98
C VAL A 200 -5.86 -4.44 -2.96
N ILE A 201 -4.90 -3.95 -3.75
CA ILE A 201 -4.23 -4.77 -4.77
C ILE A 201 -3.16 -5.66 -4.14
N PHE A 202 -2.35 -5.11 -3.23
CA PHE A 202 -1.16 -5.78 -2.71
C PHE A 202 -1.34 -6.40 -1.31
N LEU A 203 -2.33 -5.94 -0.51
CA LEU A 203 -2.56 -6.47 0.85
C LEU A 203 -3.86 -7.27 0.99
N LYS A 204 -4.83 -7.13 0.07
CA LYS A 204 -6.10 -7.85 0.17
C LYS A 204 -5.98 -9.26 -0.44
N ASN A 205 -5.59 -10.22 0.38
CA ASN A 205 -6.14 -11.58 0.25
C ASN A 205 -6.13 -12.34 1.58
N LYS A 206 -7.32 -12.85 2.00
CA LYS A 206 -7.61 -14.15 2.69
C LYS A 206 -8.90 -14.22 3.54
N ASN A 207 -9.84 -13.27 3.52
CA ASN A 207 -11.10 -13.46 4.28
C ASN A 207 -12.24 -14.16 3.52
N ASN A 208 -12.13 -14.39 2.20
CA ASN A 208 -13.18 -15.05 1.41
C ASN A 208 -13.01 -16.57 1.23
N ASN A 209 -11.82 -17.13 1.46
CA ASN A 209 -11.63 -18.58 1.31
C ASN A 209 -12.00 -19.39 2.56
N HIS A 210 -12.08 -18.76 3.75
CA HIS A 210 -12.45 -19.47 4.97
C HIS A 210 -13.96 -19.70 5.13
N LYS A 211 -14.81 -18.93 4.43
CA LYS A 211 -16.27 -19.15 4.42
C LYS A 211 -16.73 -20.25 3.46
N ARG A 212 -15.85 -20.76 2.60
CA ARG A 212 -16.20 -21.79 1.60
C ARG A 212 -15.89 -23.22 2.04
N ASN A 213 -15.12 -23.40 3.11
CA ASN A 213 -14.73 -24.73 3.64
C ASN A 213 -15.43 -25.09 4.96
N THR A 214 -16.39 -24.29 5.45
CA THR A 214 -17.26 -24.64 6.58
C THR A 214 -18.66 -25.06 6.17
N VAL A 215 -18.90 -25.24 4.86
CA VAL A 215 -20.10 -25.86 4.31
C VAL A 215 -19.67 -26.91 3.31
N ASN A 216 -19.26 -28.07 3.82
CA ASN A 216 -19.41 -29.41 3.23
C ASN A 216 -18.85 -30.45 4.21
#